data_AF-A0A7C1RH80-F1
#
_entry.id   AF-A0A7C1RH80-F1
#
_cell.length_a   1.000
_cell.length_b   1.000
_cell.length_c   1.000
_cell.angle_alpha   90.00
_cell.angle_beta   90.00
_cell.angle_gamma   90.00
#
_symmetry.space_group_name_H-M   'P 1'
#
loop_
_entity.id
_entity.type
_entity.pdbx_description
1 polymer ?
#
loop_
_entity_poly.entity_id
_entity_poly.type
_entity_poly.pdbx_seq_one_letter_code
_entity_poly.pdbx_strand_id
1 'polypeptide(L)'
;MPSSWAGYIDWIEIVKHKEIETGDKIIVYGYGRESEIRLAGNFIKAGDEDVSIYPSFLDEWVTGERYPLEKLARYVNLVPASWLNKLVTGNKPDEYNNDKFVIVHAHYRNRDAYLSGHTKRFNLNHLKRT
;
A
#
# COMPACT_ATOMS: atom_id res chain seq x y z
N MET A 1 6.84 7.85 -4.52
CA MET A 1 5.37 7.69 -4.40
C MET A 1 4.97 6.31 -4.94
N PRO A 2 3.94 5.62 -4.42
CA PRO A 2 3.47 4.35 -4.99
C PRO A 2 2.97 4.49 -6.44
N SER A 3 3.27 3.54 -7.32
CA SER A 3 2.86 3.57 -8.74
C SER A 3 1.34 3.45 -8.95
N SER A 4 0.60 2.95 -7.97
CA SER A 4 -0.87 2.94 -7.97
C SER A 4 -1.46 4.35 -7.84
N TRP A 5 -0.71 5.31 -7.30
CA TRP A 5 -1.18 6.68 -7.12
C TRP A 5 -1.08 7.52 -8.41
N ALA A 6 -0.29 7.05 -9.38
CA ALA A 6 -0.09 7.73 -10.66
C ALA A 6 -1.34 7.77 -11.57
N GLY A 7 -2.39 7.03 -11.19
CA GLY A 7 -3.69 7.04 -11.88
C GLY A 7 -4.73 7.98 -11.28
N TYR A 8 -4.45 8.62 -10.14
CA TYR A 8 -5.37 9.61 -9.57
C TYR A 8 -5.22 10.93 -10.33
N ILE A 9 -6.34 11.65 -10.49
CA ILE A 9 -6.36 12.90 -11.25
C ILE A 9 -5.41 13.97 -10.68
N ASP A 10 -5.22 13.97 -9.35
CA ASP A 10 -4.41 14.96 -8.62
C ASP A 10 -3.02 14.43 -8.21
N TRP A 11 -2.48 13.42 -8.88
CA TRP A 11 -1.19 12.83 -8.50
C TRP A 11 -0.04 13.85 -8.47
N ILE A 12 -0.09 14.89 -9.32
CA ILE A 12 0.88 15.99 -9.35
C ILE A 12 0.86 16.78 -8.04
N GLU A 13 -0.31 17.02 -7.46
CA GLU A 13 -0.43 17.73 -6.19
C GLU A 13 0.20 16.93 -5.05
N ILE A 14 0.05 15.60 -5.06
CA ILE A 14 0.69 14.70 -4.09
C ILE A 14 2.22 14.77 -4.19
N VAL A 15 2.75 14.83 -5.41
CA VAL A 15 4.20 14.95 -5.67
C VAL A 15 4.71 16.30 -5.16
N LYS A 16 4.02 17.40 -5.46
CA LYS A 16 4.38 18.74 -4.97
C LYS A 16 4.34 18.85 -3.45
N HIS A 17 3.33 18.26 -2.80
CA HIS A 17 3.26 18.20 -1.34
C HIS A 17 4.38 17.38 -0.69
N LYS A 18 5.08 16.55 -1.47
CA LYS A 18 6.28 15.81 -1.06
C LYS A 18 7.57 16.55 -1.37
N GLU A 19 7.48 17.82 -1.79
CA GLU A 19 8.63 18.66 -2.11
C GLU A 19 9.51 18.05 -3.23
N ILE A 20 8.86 17.35 -4.16
CA ILE A 20 9.48 16.87 -5.40
C ILE A 20 9.17 17.90 -6.48
N GLU A 21 10.21 18.57 -6.99
CA GLU A 21 10.10 19.73 -7.88
C GLU A 21 10.61 19.43 -9.29
N THR A 22 10.14 20.23 -10.25
CA THR A 22 10.63 20.18 -11.63
C THR A 22 12.09 20.62 -11.66
N GLY A 23 12.98 19.70 -12.02
CA GLY A 23 14.44 19.89 -12.00
C GLY A 23 15.16 18.94 -11.04
N ASP A 24 14.43 18.28 -10.14
CA ASP A 24 14.98 17.20 -9.34
C ASP A 24 15.37 16.01 -10.22
N LYS A 25 16.41 15.29 -9.78
CA LYS A 25 16.73 13.98 -10.33
C LYS A 25 15.81 12.93 -9.74
N ILE A 26 14.90 12.42 -10.55
CA ILE A 26 13.89 11.43 -10.13
C ILE A 26 14.39 10.02 -10.45
N ILE A 27 14.49 9.17 -9.42
CA ILE A 27 14.82 7.76 -9.58
C ILE A 27 13.60 6.91 -9.20
N VAL A 28 13.05 6.20 -10.18
CA VAL A 28 11.91 5.30 -10.02
C VAL A 28 12.43 3.87 -9.76
N TYR A 29 11.88 3.21 -8.75
CA TYR A 29 12.16 1.81 -8.43
C TYR A 29 10.90 1.13 -7.90
N GLY A 30 10.85 -0.21 -7.96
CA GLY A 30 9.69 -0.95 -7.50
C GLY A 30 9.82 -2.45 -7.69
N TYR A 31 8.66 -3.11 -7.76
CA TYR A 31 8.54 -4.55 -7.90
C TYR A 31 8.23 -5.00 -9.33
N GLY A 32 8.13 -4.07 -10.29
CA GLY A 32 7.49 -4.38 -11.57
C GLY A 32 7.78 -3.37 -12.65
N ARG A 33 8.48 -3.84 -13.69
CA ARG A 33 9.02 -3.04 -14.79
C ARG A 33 7.98 -2.18 -15.51
N GLU A 34 6.82 -2.75 -15.81
CA GLU A 34 5.75 -2.00 -16.49
C GLU A 34 5.22 -0.84 -15.64
N SER A 35 5.12 -1.04 -14.33
CA SER A 35 4.64 0.00 -13.41
C SER A 35 5.65 1.13 -13.25
N GLU A 36 6.94 0.80 -13.28
CA GLU A 36 8.05 1.76 -13.23
C GLU A 36 8.12 2.58 -14.52
N ILE A 37 8.03 1.93 -15.69
CA ILE A 37 8.02 2.61 -17.00
C ILE A 37 6.84 3.58 -17.07
N ARG A 38 5.65 3.14 -16.66
CA ARG A 38 4.46 4.00 -16.65
C ARG A 38 4.64 5.20 -15.74
N LEU A 39 5.16 5.00 -14.52
CA LEU A 39 5.38 6.08 -13.57
C LEU A 39 6.43 7.07 -14.08
N ALA A 40 7.56 6.60 -14.60
CA ALA A 40 8.59 7.44 -15.20
C ALA A 40 8.04 8.25 -16.38
N GLY A 41 7.25 7.60 -17.25
CA GLY A 41 6.57 8.27 -18.35
C GLY A 41 5.60 9.37 -17.91
N ASN A 42 4.96 9.23 -16.74
CA ASN A 42 4.09 10.28 -16.19
C ASN A 42 4.89 11.51 -15.73
N PHE A 43 6.04 11.33 -15.08
CA PHE A 43 6.94 12.44 -14.72
C PHE A 43 7.48 13.16 -15.96
N ILE A 44 7.95 12.42 -16.96
CA ILE A 44 8.42 13.00 -18.23
C ILE A 44 7.31 13.83 -18.91
N LYS A 45 6.08 13.30 -18.94
CA LYS A 45 4.92 14.04 -19.49
C LYS A 45 4.52 15.25 -18.67
N ALA A 46 4.83 15.26 -17.37
CA ALA A 46 4.57 16.38 -16.47
C ALA A 46 5.63 17.50 -16.55
N GLY A 47 6.75 17.25 -17.25
CA GLY A 47 7.81 18.23 -17.50
C GLY A 47 9.14 17.93 -16.83
N ASP A 48 9.29 16.80 -16.15
CA ASP A 48 10.55 16.40 -15.52
C ASP A 48 11.53 15.84 -16.56
N GLU A 49 12.73 16.41 -16.62
CA GLU A 49 13.74 16.07 -17.63
C GLU A 49 14.72 14.98 -17.17
N ASP A 50 15.06 14.92 -15.87
CA ASP A 50 16.00 13.95 -15.30
C ASP A 50 15.27 12.82 -14.55
N VAL A 51 14.67 11.91 -15.33
CA VAL A 51 13.93 10.75 -14.81
C VAL A 51 14.64 9.46 -15.21
N SER A 52 15.07 8.69 -14.21
CA SER A 52 15.74 7.39 -14.38
C SER A 52 14.98 6.27 -13.68
N ILE A 53 15.12 5.03 -14.18
CA ILE A 53 14.58 3.84 -13.51
C ILE A 53 15.74 2.99 -12.99
N TYR A 54 15.70 2.58 -11.73
CA TYR A 54 16.62 1.61 -11.15
C TYR A 54 16.02 0.19 -11.21
N PRO A 55 16.47 -0.68 -12.14
CA PRO A 55 15.80 -1.93 -12.45
C PRO A 55 16.11 -3.06 -11.46
N SER A 56 17.21 -2.96 -10.71
CA SER A 56 17.75 -4.07 -9.90
C SER A 56 17.35 -3.99 -8.43
N PHE A 57 16.27 -3.26 -8.10
CA PHE A 57 15.85 -3.06 -6.71
C PHE A 57 15.63 -4.39 -5.96
N LEU A 58 14.91 -5.34 -6.56
CA LEU A 58 14.65 -6.62 -5.90
C LEU A 58 15.85 -7.55 -5.89
N ASP A 59 16.54 -7.67 -7.03
CA ASP A 59 17.58 -8.68 -7.21
C ASP A 59 18.91 -8.27 -6.54
N GLU A 60 19.15 -6.97 -6.39
CA GLU A 60 20.40 -6.41 -5.85
C GLU A 60 20.20 -5.69 -4.50
N TRP A 61 19.26 -4.75 -4.42
CA TRP A 61 19.14 -3.87 -3.25
C TRP A 61 18.50 -4.57 -2.06
N VAL A 62 17.40 -5.30 -2.29
CA VAL A 62 16.65 -5.98 -1.22
C VAL A 62 17.40 -7.22 -0.69
N THR A 63 18.13 -7.92 -1.55
CA THR A 63 18.92 -9.11 -1.21
C THR A 63 20.28 -8.76 -0.62
N GLY A 64 20.82 -7.59 -0.95
CA GLY A 64 22.14 -7.15 -0.50
C GLY A 64 22.12 -6.63 0.93
N GLU A 65 22.90 -7.25 1.82
CA GLU A 65 23.09 -6.78 3.21
C GLU A 65 23.79 -5.42 3.32
N ARG A 66 24.30 -4.89 2.20
CA ARG A 66 25.13 -3.68 2.17
C ARG A 66 24.35 -2.39 1.95
N TYR A 67 23.12 -2.47 1.44
CA TYR A 67 22.35 -1.30 1.08
C TYR A 67 21.33 -0.93 2.16
N PRO A 68 21.22 0.35 2.54
CA PRO A 68 20.31 0.76 3.59
C PRO A 68 18.86 0.55 3.13
N LEU A 69 18.05 0.01 4.04
CA LEU A 69 16.61 -0.11 3.90
C LEU A 69 15.95 0.40 5.18
N GLU A 70 14.93 1.23 4.99
CA GLU A 70 14.12 1.72 6.10
C GLU A 70 12.75 1.06 6.09
N LYS A 71 12.24 0.76 7.28
CA LYS A 71 10.88 0.25 7.49
C LYS A 71 10.28 0.85 8.74
N LEU A 72 8.96 1.02 8.74
CA LEU A 72 8.24 1.37 9.96
C LEU A 72 8.46 0.27 11.01
N ALA A 73 8.89 0.65 12.22
CA ALA A 73 9.24 -0.30 13.28
C ALA A 73 8.11 -1.29 13.65
N ARG A 74 6.85 -0.92 13.42
CA ARG A 74 5.66 -1.74 13.69
C ARG A 74 4.77 -1.90 12.46
N TYR A 75 5.36 -2.03 11.26
CA TYR A 75 4.60 -2.16 10.01
C TYR A 75 3.56 -3.29 10.04
N VAL A 76 3.81 -4.36 10.81
CA VAL A 76 2.90 -5.50 11.01
C VAL A 76 1.53 -5.12 11.58
N ASN A 77 1.43 -3.97 12.25
CA ASN A 77 0.16 -3.47 12.79
C ASN A 77 -0.66 -2.69 11.75
N LEU A 78 -0.08 -2.34 10.60
CA LEU A 78 -0.74 -1.64 9.51
C LEU A 78 -0.83 -2.56 8.29
N VAL A 79 -1.88 -3.37 8.27
CA VAL A 79 -2.03 -4.43 7.26
C VAL A 79 -2.66 -3.92 5.96
N PRO A 80 -2.20 -4.38 4.78
CA PRO A 80 -2.87 -4.06 3.52
C PRO A 80 -4.18 -4.86 3.36
N ALA A 81 -5.09 -4.37 2.52
CA ALA A 81 -6.37 -5.05 2.27
C ALA A 81 -6.21 -6.49 1.75
N SER A 82 -5.15 -6.76 0.97
CA SER A 82 -4.82 -8.10 0.47
C SER A 82 -4.43 -9.07 1.59
N TRP A 83 -3.75 -8.58 2.63
CA TRP A 83 -3.41 -9.35 3.83
C TRP A 83 -4.69 -9.75 4.58
N LEU A 84 -5.62 -8.80 4.74
CA LEU A 84 -6.92 -9.07 5.37
C LEU A 84 -7.74 -10.06 4.55
N ASN A 85 -7.71 -9.94 3.22
CA ASN A 85 -8.37 -10.87 2.32
C ASN A 85 -7.84 -12.30 2.50
N LYS A 86 -6.51 -12.49 2.51
CA LYS A 86 -5.89 -13.80 2.80
C LYS A 86 -6.41 -14.37 4.13
N LEU A 87 -6.44 -13.55 5.19
CA LEU A 87 -6.91 -13.97 6.51
C LEU A 87 -8.38 -14.43 6.50
N VAL A 88 -9.28 -13.64 5.88
CA VAL A 88 -10.72 -13.97 5.90
C VAL A 88 -11.08 -15.16 5.01
N THR A 89 -10.31 -15.40 3.95
CA THR A 89 -10.47 -16.57 3.07
C THR A 89 -9.83 -17.85 3.63
N GLY A 90 -9.29 -17.81 4.85
CA GLY A 90 -8.71 -18.98 5.51
C GLY A 90 -7.25 -19.29 5.13
N ASN A 91 -6.59 -18.40 4.38
CA ASN A 91 -5.16 -18.51 4.13
C ASN A 91 -4.37 -17.93 5.30
N LYS A 92 -3.09 -18.31 5.42
CA LYS A 92 -2.17 -17.74 6.41
C LYS A 92 -1.46 -16.53 5.80
N PRO A 93 -1.78 -15.28 6.20
CA PRO A 93 -1.03 -14.13 5.72
C PRO A 93 0.32 -14.00 6.43
N ASP A 94 1.21 -13.20 5.85
CA ASP A 94 2.56 -12.96 6.36
C ASP A 94 2.50 -12.34 7.78
N GLU A 95 3.45 -12.69 8.65
CA GLU A 95 3.55 -12.17 10.04
C GLU A 95 2.37 -12.53 10.97
N TYR A 96 1.44 -13.39 10.55
CA TYR A 96 0.29 -13.83 11.36
C TYR A 96 0.47 -15.25 11.89
N ASN A 97 0.55 -15.38 13.22
CA ASN A 97 0.79 -16.65 13.91
C ASN A 97 -0.34 -17.07 14.86
N ASN A 98 -1.51 -16.43 14.78
CA ASN A 98 -2.66 -16.75 15.64
C ASN A 98 -3.68 -17.63 14.91
N ASP A 99 -4.56 -18.30 15.65
CA ASP A 99 -5.64 -19.13 15.13
C ASP A 99 -7.02 -18.44 15.20
N LYS A 100 -7.12 -17.39 16.02
CA LYS A 100 -8.35 -16.65 16.27
C LYS A 100 -8.18 -15.17 15.98
N PHE A 101 -9.19 -14.59 15.34
CA PHE A 101 -9.26 -13.17 15.06
C PHE A 101 -10.70 -12.67 15.04
N VAL A 102 -10.86 -11.37 15.27
CA VAL A 102 -12.12 -10.64 15.10
C VAL A 102 -11.83 -9.42 14.22
N ILE A 103 -12.73 -9.12 13.29
CA ILE A 103 -12.68 -7.89 12.49
C ILE A 103 -13.71 -6.93 13.06
N VAL A 104 -13.27 -5.72 13.38
CA VAL A 104 -14.12 -4.68 13.96
C VAL A 104 -14.25 -3.53 12.99
N HIS A 105 -15.48 -3.16 12.65
CA HIS A 105 -15.80 -1.93 11.92
C HIS A 105 -16.16 -0.86 12.95
N ALA A 106 -15.26 0.09 13.18
CA ALA A 106 -15.52 1.20 14.09
C ALA A 106 -16.32 2.31 13.40
N HIS A 107 -17.34 2.84 14.08
CA HIS A 107 -18.11 3.99 13.64
C HIS A 107 -18.54 4.84 14.84
N TYR A 108 -18.73 6.16 14.65
CA TYR A 108 -19.25 7.04 15.68
C TYR A 108 -20.70 7.42 15.39
N ARG A 109 -21.63 6.96 16.24
CA ARG A 109 -23.08 7.23 16.18
C ARG A 109 -23.75 7.06 14.80
N ASN A 110 -23.12 6.29 13.90
CA ASN A 110 -23.60 6.04 12.55
C ASN A 110 -23.56 4.53 12.26
N ARG A 111 -24.58 3.82 12.73
CA ARG A 111 -24.71 2.38 12.50
C ARG A 111 -24.87 2.05 11.02
N ASP A 112 -25.48 2.95 10.26
CA ASP A 112 -25.74 2.75 8.83
C ASP A 112 -24.44 2.57 8.04
N ALA A 113 -23.32 3.13 8.50
CA ALA A 113 -22.00 2.89 7.92
C ALA A 113 -21.59 1.40 7.91
N TYR A 114 -22.01 0.61 8.90
CA TYR A 114 -21.80 -0.84 8.89
C TYR A 114 -22.82 -1.55 8.01
N LEU A 115 -24.08 -1.12 8.05
CA LEU A 115 -25.19 -1.77 7.37
C LEU A 115 -25.14 -1.57 5.84
N SER A 116 -24.65 -0.44 5.37
CA SER A 116 -24.52 -0.13 3.94
C SER A 116 -23.44 -0.95 3.24
N GLY A 117 -22.50 -1.52 4.01
CA GLY A 117 -21.44 -2.38 3.48
C GLY A 117 -20.26 -2.47 4.45
N HIS A 118 -19.78 -3.69 4.70
CA HIS A 118 -18.62 -3.93 5.53
C HIS A 118 -17.84 -5.15 5.04
N THR A 119 -16.57 -5.26 5.45
CA THR A 119 -15.73 -6.42 5.15
C THR A 119 -16.42 -7.69 5.64
N LYS A 120 -16.64 -8.65 4.73
CA LYS A 120 -17.31 -9.91 5.05
C LYS A 120 -16.48 -10.76 6.01
N ARG A 121 -16.76 -10.67 7.32
CA ARG A 121 -16.75 -11.78 8.28
C ARG A 121 -17.31 -11.28 9.62
N PHE A 122 -18.49 -11.81 9.98
CA PHE A 122 -19.19 -11.72 11.27
C PHE A 122 -19.98 -10.45 11.64
N ASN A 123 -21.26 -10.69 11.94
CA ASN A 123 -22.25 -9.81 12.56
C ASN A 123 -22.33 -10.19 14.06
N LEU A 124 -22.08 -9.23 14.96
CA LEU A 124 -22.02 -9.46 16.43
C LEU A 124 -23.37 -9.90 17.06
N ASN A 125 -24.44 -10.00 16.29
CA ASN A 125 -25.77 -10.41 16.79
C ASN A 125 -25.92 -11.91 17.09
N HIS A 126 -24.88 -12.74 16.94
CA HIS A 126 -24.94 -14.18 17.27
C HIS A 126 -24.35 -14.55 18.64
N LEU A 127 -23.93 -13.59 19.46
CA LEU A 127 -23.73 -13.80 20.91
C LEU A 127 -25.05 -13.57 21.65
N LYS A 128 -26.09 -14.35 21.31
CA LYS A 128 -27.17 -14.60 22.28
C LYS A 128 -26.74 -15.80 23.11
N ARG A 129 -26.62 -15.54 24.41
CA ARG A 129 -26.55 -16.51 25.50
C ARG A 129 -27.26 -17.83 25.16
N THR A 130 -26.50 -18.91 25.20
CA THR A 130 -26.87 -20.22 25.77
C THR A 130 -25.58 -20.93 26.14
#